data_AF-A0A821KG36-F1
#
_entry.id   AF-A0A821KG36-F1
#
_cell.length_a   1.000
_cell.length_b   1.000
_cell.length_c   1.000
_cell.angle_alpha   90.00
_cell.angle_beta   90.00
_cell.angle_gamma   90.00
#
_symmetry.space_group_name_H-M   'P 1'
#
loop_
_entity.id
_entity.type
_entity.pdbx_description
1 polymer ?
#
loop_
_entity_poly.entity_id
_entity_poly.type
_entity_poly.pdbx_seq_one_letter_code
_entity_poly.pdbx_strand_id
1 'polypeptide(L)'
;LLNLFPDVHSVDISFVLSSSKSQYSINKIGRKQLIDGEQIIGSHAPIAPITLKGFARSTANIPADATHFCWLYPPCGPFDNVASNLDNSYELDLLRIGGFAYFIADDNTAKSLRLILVNSLVLSATNGLTFEGPRPWREEYTEKLWAQNRFQPVTLPSLRKRGALYFAFINPYESVTTGNDEASWTPSQHGAFVYLFNEDHSPHVFDCFFSVSDECLGVSASDEQWQSY
;
A
#
# COMPACT_ATOMS: atom_id res chain seq x y z
N LEU A 1 32.95 -9.17 -9.92
CA LEU A 1 32.66 -8.08 -8.96
C LEU A 1 32.78 -6.75 -9.71
N LEU A 2 31.72 -6.36 -10.41
CA LEU A 2 31.67 -5.12 -11.18
C LEU A 2 30.45 -4.33 -10.70
N ASN A 3 30.72 -3.20 -10.03
CA ASN A 3 29.73 -2.18 -9.73
C ASN A 3 29.37 -1.46 -11.03
N LEU A 4 28.13 -1.62 -11.47
CA LEU A 4 27.54 -0.94 -12.63
C LEU A 4 26.30 -0.16 -12.19
N PHE A 5 26.47 0.94 -11.45
CA PHE A 5 25.46 2.01 -11.38
C PHE A 5 26.18 3.35 -11.10
N PRO A 6 26.28 4.27 -12.08
CA PRO A 6 26.67 5.64 -11.82
C PRO A 6 25.46 6.41 -11.27
N ASP A 7 25.69 7.25 -10.26
CA ASP A 7 24.83 8.35 -9.80
C ASP A 7 23.38 8.03 -9.41
N VAL A 8 23.18 7.21 -8.37
CA VAL A 8 21.88 7.10 -7.70
C VAL A 8 21.90 7.89 -6.38
N HIS A 9 20.96 8.83 -6.23
CA HIS A 9 20.58 9.36 -4.92
C HIS A 9 20.07 8.19 -4.07
N SER A 10 20.90 7.66 -3.17
CA SER A 10 20.46 6.55 -2.32
C SER A 10 19.50 7.07 -1.26
N VAL A 11 18.28 6.58 -1.25
CA VAL A 11 17.33 6.78 -0.15
C VAL A 11 17.36 5.54 0.74
N ASP A 12 17.50 5.74 2.04
CA ASP A 12 17.49 4.65 3.02
C ASP A 12 16.14 4.64 3.72
N ILE A 13 15.40 3.55 3.54
CA ILE A 13 14.11 3.33 4.16
C ILE A 13 14.33 2.38 5.32
N SER A 14 14.19 2.90 6.54
CA SER A 14 14.27 2.11 7.74
C SER A 14 12.89 1.97 8.39
N PHE A 15 12.61 0.78 8.90
CA PHE A 15 11.39 0.49 9.62
C PHE A 15 11.67 0.50 11.12
N VAL A 16 10.85 1.24 11.87
CA VAL A 16 10.89 1.22 13.34
C VAL A 16 9.63 0.51 13.81
N LEU A 17 9.74 -0.80 13.99
CA LEU A 17 8.66 -1.62 14.54
C LEU A 17 8.62 -1.41 16.06
N SER A 18 7.67 -0.63 16.54
CA SER A 18 7.39 -0.49 17.97
C SER A 18 6.10 -1.21 18.35
N SER A 19 5.97 -1.62 19.61
CA SER A 19 4.77 -2.31 20.13
C SER A 19 3.52 -1.42 20.18
N SER A 20 3.67 -0.09 20.05
CA SER A 20 2.56 0.87 20.16
C SER A 20 2.25 1.63 18.86
N LYS A 21 3.19 1.71 17.90
CA LYS A 21 2.99 2.36 16.59
C LYS A 21 3.82 1.69 15.49
N SER A 22 3.16 1.32 14.40
CA SER A 22 3.75 0.81 13.16
C SER A 22 4.13 1.96 12.23
N GLN A 23 5.40 2.38 12.29
CA GLN A 23 5.92 3.52 11.53
C GLN A 23 7.16 3.13 10.70
N TYR A 24 7.33 3.82 9.58
CA TYR A 24 8.56 3.75 8.79
C TYR A 24 9.17 5.16 8.69
N SER A 25 10.49 5.21 8.48
CA SER A 25 11.19 6.44 8.18
C SER A 25 11.96 6.36 6.89
N ILE A 26 11.85 7.41 6.08
CA ILE A 26 12.64 7.58 4.86
C ILE A 26 13.70 8.63 5.14
N ASN A 27 14.97 8.22 5.03
CA ASN A 27 16.13 9.10 5.19
C ASN A 27 16.74 9.40 3.82
N LYS A 28 16.88 10.67 3.49
CA LYS A 28 17.62 11.10 2.30
C LYS A 28 19.12 11.01 2.58
N ILE A 29 19.83 10.07 1.95
CA ILE A 29 21.30 10.02 2.03
C ILE A 29 21.88 10.85 0.88
N GLY A 30 22.31 12.07 1.21
CA GLY A 30 23.07 12.94 0.30
C GLY A 30 24.57 12.68 0.36
N ARG A 31 25.25 12.67 -0.80
CA ARG A 31 26.69 12.41 -0.91
C ARG A 31 27.54 13.66 -0.61
N LYS A 32 27.50 14.15 0.64
CA LYS A 32 28.59 14.85 1.36
C LYS A 32 28.00 15.53 2.60
N GLN A 33 28.52 15.11 3.74
CA GLN A 33 28.26 15.66 5.08
C GLN A 33 26.85 15.45 5.62
N LEU A 34 26.82 15.12 6.91
CA LEU A 34 25.69 15.16 7.81
C LEU A 34 24.98 16.52 7.70
N ILE A 35 24.12 16.68 6.70
CA ILE A 35 23.13 17.75 6.65
C ILE A 35 21.92 17.14 7.34
N ASP A 36 21.47 17.75 8.46
CA ASP A 36 20.29 17.34 9.25
C ASP A 36 19.19 16.78 8.34
N GLY A 37 19.16 15.46 8.21
CA GLY A 37 18.27 14.81 7.26
C GLY A 37 16.84 15.02 7.74
N GLU A 38 16.00 15.66 6.93
CA GLU A 38 14.57 15.65 7.20
C GLU A 38 14.08 14.20 7.17
N GLN A 39 13.72 13.68 8.34
CA GLN A 39 13.17 12.35 8.50
C GLN A 39 11.67 12.40 8.19
N ILE A 40 11.26 11.72 7.13
CA ILE A 40 9.84 11.57 6.81
C ILE A 40 9.32 10.35 7.53
N ILE A 41 8.36 10.56 8.45
CA ILE A 41 7.72 9.49 9.20
C ILE A 41 6.38 9.16 8.55
N GLY A 42 6.21 7.92 8.10
CA GLY A 42 4.96 7.40 7.56
C GLY A 42 4.37 6.29 8.42
N SER A 43 3.14 5.89 8.10
CA SER A 43 2.46 4.76 8.71
C SER A 43 2.40 3.59 7.74
N HIS A 44 2.29 2.36 8.23
CA HIS A 44 2.09 1.19 7.38
C HIS A 44 0.99 0.29 7.90
N ALA A 45 0.37 -0.48 7.01
CA ALA A 45 -0.53 -1.57 7.40
C ALA A 45 0.24 -2.65 8.17
N PRO A 46 -0.44 -3.48 8.98
CA PRO A 46 0.23 -4.60 9.65
C PRO A 46 0.93 -5.50 8.63
N ILE A 47 2.09 -6.04 8.99
CA ILE A 47 2.82 -6.97 8.11
C ILE A 47 2.01 -8.27 7.98
N ALA A 48 1.86 -8.76 6.74
CA ALA A 48 1.13 -9.97 6.44
C ALA A 48 1.90 -10.90 5.48
N PRO A 49 1.61 -12.22 5.49
CA PRO A 49 2.15 -13.15 4.50
C PRO A 49 1.67 -12.80 3.08
N ILE A 50 2.54 -13.02 2.09
CA ILE A 50 2.19 -12.86 0.68
C ILE A 50 1.33 -14.06 0.25
N THR A 51 0.16 -13.79 -0.32
CA THR A 51 -0.77 -14.84 -0.77
C THR A 51 -0.85 -14.98 -2.28
N LEU A 52 -0.43 -13.96 -3.04
CA LEU A 52 -0.29 -14.04 -4.50
C LEU A 52 0.81 -15.04 -4.89
N LYS A 53 0.51 -15.89 -5.87
CA LYS A 53 1.40 -16.96 -6.36
C LYS A 53 1.55 -16.89 -7.88
N GLY A 54 2.49 -17.67 -8.41
CA GLY A 54 2.65 -17.89 -9.85
C GLY A 54 2.77 -16.59 -10.65
N PHE A 55 2.02 -16.51 -11.75
CA PHE A 55 2.08 -15.38 -12.68
C PHE A 55 1.60 -14.06 -12.05
N ALA A 56 0.53 -14.07 -11.26
CA ALA A 56 0.00 -12.86 -10.62
C ALA A 56 1.05 -12.20 -9.72
N ARG A 57 1.81 -13.01 -8.98
CA ARG A 57 2.92 -12.55 -8.15
C ARG A 57 4.02 -11.87 -8.98
N SER A 58 4.43 -12.50 -10.08
CA SER A 58 5.47 -11.92 -10.96
C SER A 58 4.99 -10.64 -11.64
N THR A 59 3.74 -10.58 -12.10
CA THR A 59 3.16 -9.40 -12.75
C THR A 59 3.01 -8.23 -11.79
N ALA A 60 2.77 -8.51 -10.50
CA ALA A 60 2.78 -7.52 -9.43
C ALA A 60 4.20 -7.08 -8.98
N ASN A 61 5.27 -7.54 -9.66
CA ASN A 61 6.66 -7.27 -9.32
C ASN A 61 7.03 -7.62 -7.87
N ILE A 62 6.42 -8.66 -7.32
CA ILE A 62 6.73 -9.16 -5.98
C ILE A 62 8.00 -10.02 -6.06
N PRO A 63 9.06 -9.73 -5.29
CA PRO A 63 10.30 -10.51 -5.30
C PRO A 63 10.04 -11.99 -5.06
N ALA A 64 10.72 -12.89 -5.77
CA ALA A 64 10.47 -14.33 -5.66
C ALA A 64 10.73 -14.90 -4.24
N ASP A 65 11.67 -14.29 -3.51
CA ASP A 65 12.09 -14.66 -2.16
C ASP A 65 11.29 -13.95 -1.05
N ALA A 66 10.44 -12.96 -1.40
CA ALA A 66 9.59 -12.29 -0.42
C ALA A 66 8.62 -13.29 0.24
N THR A 67 8.45 -13.22 1.54
CA THR A 67 7.50 -14.06 2.29
C THR A 67 6.37 -13.22 2.88
N HIS A 68 6.67 -11.96 3.20
CA HIS A 68 5.77 -11.03 3.84
C HIS A 68 5.79 -9.69 3.14
N PHE A 69 4.75 -8.90 3.36
CA PHE A 69 4.65 -7.53 2.88
C PHE A 69 3.83 -6.66 3.82
N CYS A 70 3.92 -5.35 3.64
CA CYS A 70 2.93 -4.40 4.14
C CYS A 70 2.70 -3.27 3.14
N TRP A 71 1.52 -2.65 3.21
CA TRP A 71 1.25 -1.39 2.53
C TRP A 71 1.84 -0.23 3.33
N LEU A 72 2.56 0.66 2.65
CA LEU A 72 3.09 1.91 3.16
C LEU A 72 2.10 3.02 2.79
N TYR A 73 1.52 3.66 3.80
CA TYR A 73 0.65 4.81 3.59
C TYR A 73 1.50 6.03 3.24
N PRO A 74 1.06 6.87 2.29
CA PRO A 74 1.70 8.15 2.06
C PRO A 74 1.66 8.95 3.38
N PRO A 75 2.77 9.60 3.75
CA PRO A 75 2.81 10.33 5.01
C PRO A 75 1.83 11.52 4.98
N CYS A 76 1.30 11.89 6.15
CA CYS A 76 0.38 13.02 6.30
C CYS A 76 1.16 14.31 6.57
N GLY A 77 0.92 15.37 5.78
CA GLY A 77 1.56 16.68 5.97
C GLY A 77 2.07 17.34 4.68
N PRO A 78 2.61 18.57 4.78
CA PRO A 78 3.16 19.31 3.65
C PRO A 78 4.54 18.75 3.28
N PHE A 79 4.58 17.74 2.42
CA PHE A 79 5.83 17.22 1.83
C PHE A 79 6.22 17.93 0.54
N ASP A 80 5.53 19.00 0.16
CA ASP A 80 5.77 19.73 -1.09
C ASP A 80 7.22 20.21 -1.20
N ASN A 81 7.83 20.63 -0.08
CA ASN A 81 9.23 21.05 -0.01
C ASN A 81 10.22 19.89 -0.23
N VAL A 82 9.85 18.67 0.16
CA VAL A 82 10.66 17.46 -0.12
C VAL A 82 10.44 17.04 -1.57
N ALA A 83 9.19 17.00 -2.00
CA ALA A 83 8.76 16.59 -3.33
C ALA A 83 9.34 17.47 -4.43
N SER A 84 9.48 18.78 -4.20
CA SER A 84 10.09 19.72 -5.16
C SER A 84 11.56 19.42 -5.46
N ASN A 85 12.23 18.65 -4.59
CA ASN A 85 13.63 18.27 -4.71
C ASN A 85 13.83 16.81 -5.16
N LEU A 86 12.74 16.09 -5.50
CA LEU A 86 12.78 14.75 -6.05
C LEU A 86 12.40 14.82 -7.54
N ASP A 87 13.34 14.48 -8.42
CA ASP A 87 13.08 14.40 -9.86
C ASP A 87 12.25 13.15 -10.15
N ASN A 88 10.96 13.29 -10.52
CA ASN A 88 10.03 12.23 -11.00
C ASN A 88 10.51 10.78 -10.71
N SER A 89 10.64 10.46 -9.42
CA SER A 89 11.26 9.22 -8.97
C SER A 89 10.25 8.33 -8.26
N TYR A 90 10.59 7.05 -8.13
CA TYR A 90 9.76 6.09 -7.39
C TYR A 90 9.53 6.52 -5.93
N GLU A 91 10.47 7.23 -5.33
CA GLU A 91 10.34 7.81 -3.99
C GLU A 91 9.25 8.89 -3.94
N LEU A 92 9.13 9.71 -4.97
CA LEU A 92 8.06 10.70 -5.05
C LEU A 92 6.69 10.04 -5.17
N ASP A 93 6.59 8.96 -5.96
CA ASP A 93 5.35 8.17 -6.05
C ASP A 93 5.01 7.49 -4.73
N LEU A 94 6.02 6.96 -4.03
CA LEU A 94 5.84 6.39 -2.69
C LEU A 94 5.29 7.42 -1.70
N LEU A 95 5.81 8.66 -1.73
CA LEU A 95 5.35 9.73 -0.86
C LEU A 95 3.97 10.26 -1.24
N ARG A 96 3.61 10.25 -2.53
CA ARG A 96 2.32 10.77 -3.02
C ARG A 96 1.20 9.76 -2.90
N ILE A 97 1.48 8.48 -3.17
CA ILE A 97 0.47 7.45 -3.37
C ILE A 97 0.56 6.37 -2.28
N GLY A 98 1.79 6.06 -1.86
CA GLY A 98 2.09 4.88 -1.06
C GLY A 98 2.70 3.77 -1.91
N GLY A 99 2.90 2.61 -1.29
CA GLY A 99 3.60 1.51 -1.93
C GLY A 99 3.64 0.25 -1.08
N PHE A 100 4.36 -0.76 -1.53
CA PHE A 100 4.52 -2.01 -0.82
C PHE A 100 5.96 -2.20 -0.39
N ALA A 101 6.16 -2.56 0.88
CA ALA A 101 7.42 -3.07 1.38
C ALA A 101 7.36 -4.60 1.43
N TYR A 102 8.41 -5.25 0.98
CA TYR A 102 8.54 -6.70 0.93
C TYR A 102 9.66 -7.18 1.83
N PHE A 103 9.40 -8.28 2.53
CA PHE A 103 10.30 -8.83 3.53
C PHE A 103 10.54 -10.31 3.28
N ILE A 104 11.74 -10.77 3.61
CA ILE A 104 12.08 -12.19 3.72
C ILE A 104 12.16 -12.57 5.21
N ALA A 105 11.58 -13.70 5.58
CA ALA A 105 11.70 -14.29 6.90
C ALA A 105 12.92 -15.21 6.92
N ASP A 106 13.79 -15.08 7.93
CA ASP A 106 15.01 -15.89 8.00
C ASP A 106 14.73 -17.38 8.32
N ASP A 107 13.62 -17.69 8.99
CA ASP A 107 13.28 -19.03 9.51
C ASP A 107 11.83 -19.49 9.23
N ASN A 108 11.22 -19.00 8.15
CA ASN A 108 9.77 -19.15 7.87
C ASN A 108 8.84 -18.64 8.99
N THR A 109 9.37 -17.98 10.04
CA THR A 109 8.57 -17.36 11.08
C THR A 109 8.56 -15.84 10.93
N ALA A 110 7.47 -15.19 11.33
CA ALA A 110 7.35 -13.73 11.32
C ALA A 110 8.20 -13.04 12.41
N LYS A 111 9.09 -13.76 13.11
CA LYS A 111 9.87 -13.23 14.24
C LYS A 111 11.08 -12.42 13.80
N SER A 112 11.70 -12.78 12.67
CA SER A 112 12.80 -12.04 12.06
C SER A 112 12.44 -11.78 10.60
N LEU A 113 12.18 -10.52 10.28
CA LEU A 113 11.86 -10.07 8.93
C LEU A 113 12.91 -9.08 8.48
N ARG A 114 13.51 -9.34 7.32
CA ARG A 114 14.46 -8.44 6.66
C ARG A 114 13.80 -7.80 5.46
N LEU A 115 13.83 -6.46 5.40
CA LEU A 115 13.38 -5.71 4.23
C LEU A 115 14.27 -6.05 3.03
N ILE A 116 13.65 -6.36 1.89
CA ILE A 116 14.36 -6.70 0.65
C ILE A 116 14.00 -5.79 -0.53
N LEU A 117 12.80 -5.21 -0.52
CA LEU A 117 12.35 -4.32 -1.59
C LEU A 117 11.27 -3.36 -1.09
N VAL A 118 11.24 -2.15 -1.64
CA VAL A 118 10.12 -1.23 -1.57
C VAL A 118 9.74 -0.82 -2.98
N ASN A 119 8.47 -0.99 -3.34
CA ASN A 119 7.91 -0.54 -4.61
C ASN A 119 6.87 0.56 -4.35
N SER A 120 6.91 1.65 -5.11
CA SER A 120 5.81 2.60 -5.15
C SER A 120 4.65 2.07 -6.00
N LEU A 121 3.43 2.47 -5.66
CA LEU A 121 2.28 2.19 -6.51
C LEU A 121 2.26 3.20 -7.66
N VAL A 122 2.46 2.72 -8.88
CA VAL A 122 2.35 3.51 -10.10
C VAL A 122 1.09 3.09 -10.86
N LEU A 123 0.30 4.05 -11.32
CA LEU A 123 -0.84 3.78 -12.19
C LEU A 123 -0.33 3.35 -13.56
N SER A 124 -0.31 2.04 -13.81
CA SER A 124 0.07 1.42 -15.08
C SER A 124 -1.12 0.71 -15.70
N ALA A 125 -1.27 0.84 -17.02
CA ALA A 125 -2.32 0.17 -17.76
C ALA A 125 -1.97 -1.26 -18.18
N THR A 126 -0.68 -1.64 -18.13
CA THR A 126 -0.19 -2.86 -18.79
C THR A 126 0.23 -3.96 -17.83
N ASN A 127 0.82 -3.61 -16.69
CA ASN A 127 1.37 -4.56 -15.72
C ASN A 127 1.13 -4.04 -14.29
N GLY A 128 0.94 -4.95 -13.33
CA GLY A 128 0.84 -4.61 -11.91
C GLY A 128 -0.20 -5.45 -11.18
N LEU A 129 -0.64 -4.94 -10.03
CA LEU A 129 -1.78 -5.50 -9.30
C LEU A 129 -3.08 -5.19 -10.05
N THR A 130 -3.91 -6.21 -10.20
CA THR A 130 -5.29 -6.08 -10.67
C THR A 130 -6.22 -6.00 -9.47
N PHE A 131 -7.34 -5.29 -9.64
CA PHE A 131 -8.32 -5.10 -8.57
C PHE A 131 -9.73 -5.42 -9.06
N GLU A 132 -10.47 -6.13 -8.23
CA GLU A 132 -11.90 -6.37 -8.40
C GLU A 132 -12.72 -5.35 -7.61
N GLY A 133 -13.81 -4.87 -8.20
CA GLY A 133 -14.76 -3.95 -7.56
C GLY A 133 -15.22 -2.83 -8.49
N PRO A 134 -15.84 -1.77 -7.95
CA PRO A 134 -16.09 -1.55 -6.52
C PRO A 134 -17.14 -2.51 -5.94
N ARG A 135 -16.96 -2.92 -4.68
CA ARG A 135 -17.98 -3.64 -3.90
C ARG A 135 -18.41 -2.77 -2.71
N PRO A 136 -19.70 -2.77 -2.30
CA PRO A 136 -20.15 -1.99 -1.14
C PRO A 136 -19.39 -2.35 0.13
N TRP A 137 -18.95 -1.35 0.88
CA TRP A 137 -18.34 -1.55 2.19
C TRP A 137 -19.42 -1.82 3.25
N ARG A 138 -19.05 -2.63 4.25
CA ARG A 138 -19.92 -2.96 5.40
C ARG A 138 -19.55 -2.06 6.57
N GLU A 139 -20.43 -1.12 6.90
CA GLU A 139 -20.18 -0.07 7.87
C GLU A 139 -19.85 -0.58 9.27
N GLU A 140 -20.36 -1.75 9.65
CA GLU A 140 -20.19 -2.33 10.99
C GLU A 140 -18.73 -2.68 11.32
N TYR A 141 -17.83 -2.66 10.33
CA TYR A 141 -16.40 -2.91 10.50
C TYR A 141 -15.54 -1.63 10.51
N THR A 142 -16.13 -0.47 10.21
CA THR A 142 -15.42 0.82 10.13
C THR A 142 -14.79 1.18 11.47
N GLU A 143 -15.55 1.10 12.56
CA GLU A 143 -15.09 1.51 13.89
C GLU A 143 -13.85 0.73 14.35
N LYS A 144 -13.79 -0.58 14.09
CA LYS A 144 -12.63 -1.42 14.45
C LYS A 144 -11.37 -0.95 13.73
N LEU A 145 -11.44 -0.74 12.42
CA LEU A 145 -10.28 -0.29 11.63
C LEU A 145 -9.89 1.15 11.99
N TRP A 146 -10.88 1.98 12.32
CA TRP A 146 -10.68 3.35 12.78
C TRP A 146 -9.93 3.40 14.12
N ALA A 147 -10.37 2.60 15.10
CA ALA A 147 -9.72 2.47 16.40
C ALA A 147 -8.27 1.94 16.30
N GLN A 148 -7.97 1.17 15.26
CA GLN A 148 -6.61 0.70 14.92
C GLN A 148 -5.77 1.75 14.17
N ASN A 149 -6.29 2.96 13.95
CA ASN A 149 -5.65 4.04 13.19
C ASN A 149 -5.25 3.62 11.77
N ARG A 150 -6.06 2.75 11.14
CA ARG A 150 -5.76 2.22 9.79
C ARG A 150 -6.29 3.06 8.66
N PHE A 151 -7.34 3.84 8.89
CA PHE A 151 -7.81 4.79 7.91
C PHE A 151 -6.89 6.00 7.85
N GLN A 152 -6.37 6.27 6.66
CA GLN A 152 -5.49 7.39 6.37
C GLN A 152 -6.17 8.30 5.32
N PRO A 153 -5.88 9.61 5.29
CA PRO A 153 -6.43 10.51 4.30
C PRO A 153 -6.05 10.09 2.87
N VAL A 154 -7.01 10.15 1.94
CA VAL A 154 -6.76 9.93 0.51
C VAL A 154 -5.90 11.07 -0.03
N THR A 155 -4.75 10.73 -0.61
CA THR A 155 -3.82 11.71 -1.21
C THR A 155 -4.01 11.87 -2.71
N LEU A 156 -4.50 10.84 -3.40
CA LEU A 156 -4.69 10.85 -4.86
C LEU A 156 -5.74 11.89 -5.29
N PRO A 157 -5.37 12.91 -6.10
CA PRO A 157 -6.31 13.96 -6.52
C PRO A 157 -7.53 13.43 -7.28
N SER A 158 -7.36 12.38 -8.08
CA SER A 158 -8.44 11.75 -8.85
C SER A 158 -9.51 11.11 -7.96
N LEU A 159 -9.11 10.51 -6.83
CA LEU A 159 -10.03 9.91 -5.85
C LEU A 159 -10.67 10.99 -4.97
N ARG A 160 -9.90 11.98 -4.53
CA ARG A 160 -10.45 13.14 -3.79
C ARG A 160 -11.50 13.89 -4.59
N LYS A 161 -11.26 14.11 -5.89
CA LYS A 161 -12.23 14.75 -6.80
C LYS A 161 -13.54 13.95 -6.91
N ARG A 162 -13.50 12.64 -6.67
CA ARG A 162 -14.68 11.76 -6.62
C ARG A 162 -15.34 11.72 -5.23
N GLY A 163 -14.79 12.42 -4.24
CA GLY A 163 -15.33 12.50 -2.88
C GLY A 163 -14.75 11.49 -1.89
N ALA A 164 -13.77 10.67 -2.28
CA ALA A 164 -13.12 9.77 -1.32
C ALA A 164 -12.24 10.58 -0.37
N LEU A 165 -12.40 10.35 0.93
CA LEU A 165 -11.76 11.12 2.00
C LEU A 165 -10.71 10.30 2.75
N TYR A 166 -11.04 9.05 3.08
CA TYR A 166 -10.14 8.15 3.80
C TYR A 166 -9.99 6.83 3.05
N PHE A 167 -8.87 6.15 3.28
CA PHE A 167 -8.66 4.80 2.80
C PHE A 167 -7.86 3.96 3.79
N ALA A 168 -8.08 2.65 3.75
CA ALA A 168 -7.31 1.67 4.52
C ALA A 168 -6.97 0.48 3.63
N PHE A 169 -5.82 -0.13 3.86
CA PHE A 169 -5.50 -1.43 3.29
C PHE A 169 -5.92 -2.52 4.27
N ILE A 170 -6.69 -3.53 3.83
CA ILE A 170 -7.05 -4.75 4.54
C ILE A 170 -6.10 -5.85 4.11
N ASN A 171 -5.56 -6.61 5.06
CA ASN A 171 -4.60 -7.65 4.76
C ASN A 171 -5.26 -8.89 4.13
N PRO A 172 -4.47 -9.74 3.43
CA PRO A 172 -4.95 -11.03 2.94
C PRO A 172 -5.53 -11.88 4.06
N TYR A 173 -6.72 -12.43 3.81
CA TYR A 173 -7.45 -13.28 4.78
C TYR A 173 -7.69 -12.62 6.14
N GLU A 174 -7.59 -11.29 6.22
CA GLU A 174 -7.85 -10.58 7.46
C GLU A 174 -9.32 -10.70 7.82
N SER A 175 -9.59 -11.21 9.01
CA SER A 175 -10.93 -11.28 9.58
C SER A 175 -11.21 -10.00 10.36
N VAL A 176 -12.03 -9.12 9.78
CA VAL A 176 -12.52 -7.94 10.48
C VAL A 176 -13.74 -8.35 11.30
N THR A 177 -13.79 -7.93 12.56
CA THR A 177 -14.91 -8.26 13.46
C THR A 177 -15.60 -6.98 13.87
N THR A 178 -16.87 -7.09 14.26
CA THR A 178 -17.57 -5.98 14.92
C THR A 178 -17.06 -5.83 16.36
N GLY A 179 -17.35 -4.70 17.02
CA GLY A 179 -16.86 -4.43 18.40
C GLY A 179 -17.23 -5.49 19.45
N ASN A 180 -18.21 -6.35 19.17
CA ASN A 180 -18.63 -7.44 20.06
C ASN A 180 -18.07 -8.82 19.66
N ASP A 181 -17.24 -8.90 18.62
CA ASP A 181 -16.68 -10.13 18.03
C ASP A 181 -17.70 -11.20 17.57
N GLU A 182 -19.00 -10.86 17.55
CA GLU A 182 -20.09 -11.79 17.19
C GLU A 182 -20.16 -12.08 15.69
N ALA A 183 -19.75 -11.11 14.85
CA ALA A 183 -19.74 -11.25 13.40
C ALA A 183 -18.33 -10.98 12.87
N SER A 184 -17.83 -11.92 12.08
CA SER A 184 -16.54 -11.84 11.41
C SER A 184 -16.72 -11.87 9.90
N TRP A 185 -15.93 -11.07 9.19
CA TRP A 185 -15.94 -11.00 7.74
C TRP A 185 -14.53 -10.91 7.20
N THR A 186 -14.27 -11.68 6.14
CA THR A 186 -13.02 -11.68 5.39
C THR A 186 -13.27 -11.07 4.02
N PRO A 187 -12.91 -9.78 3.79
CA PRO A 187 -13.26 -9.10 2.55
C PRO A 187 -12.50 -9.60 1.33
N SER A 188 -11.26 -10.09 1.51
CA SER A 188 -10.36 -10.43 0.40
C SER A 188 -9.34 -11.51 0.77
N GLN A 189 -8.97 -12.32 -0.24
CA GLN A 189 -7.92 -13.35 -0.16
C GLN A 189 -6.51 -12.79 -0.36
N HIS A 190 -6.37 -11.64 -1.03
CA HIS A 190 -5.07 -11.03 -1.39
C HIS A 190 -4.88 -9.62 -0.84
N GLY A 191 -5.83 -9.17 -0.04
CA GLY A 191 -5.90 -7.82 0.52
C GLY A 191 -6.83 -6.92 -0.29
N ALA A 192 -7.19 -5.77 0.27
CA ALA A 192 -8.14 -4.85 -0.35
C ALA A 192 -7.89 -3.41 0.07
N PHE A 193 -8.21 -2.46 -0.80
CA PHE A 193 -8.33 -1.05 -0.43
C PHE A 193 -9.78 -0.71 -0.15
N VAL A 194 -10.05 -0.19 1.05
CA VAL A 194 -11.35 0.36 1.47
C VAL A 194 -11.29 1.87 1.34
N TYR A 195 -12.36 2.49 0.86
CA TYR A 195 -12.49 3.94 0.72
C TYR A 195 -13.76 4.42 1.42
N LEU A 196 -13.63 5.49 2.22
CA LEU A 196 -14.74 6.14 2.91
C LEU A 196 -14.97 7.55 2.35
N PHE A 197 -16.25 7.94 2.28
CA PHE A 197 -16.69 9.18 1.63
C PHE A 197 -17.26 10.23 2.61
N ASN A 198 -17.31 9.91 3.91
CA ASN A 198 -17.78 10.82 4.96
C ASN A 198 -16.66 11.27 5.91
N GLU A 199 -16.67 12.55 6.27
CA GLU A 199 -15.69 13.17 7.18
C GLU A 199 -15.82 12.67 8.62
N ASP A 200 -17.04 12.41 9.07
CA ASP A 200 -17.35 11.94 10.44
C ASP A 200 -17.34 10.41 10.56
N HIS A 201 -16.96 9.71 9.48
CA HIS A 201 -16.92 8.25 9.38
C HIS A 201 -18.28 7.57 9.55
N SER A 202 -19.37 8.35 9.52
CA SER A 202 -20.70 7.80 9.39
C SER A 202 -20.83 7.07 8.04
N PRO A 203 -21.71 6.07 7.93
CA PRO A 203 -21.82 5.30 6.70
C PRO A 203 -22.23 6.15 5.51
N HIS A 204 -21.59 5.92 4.36
CA HIS A 204 -21.94 6.56 3.09
C HIS A 204 -22.30 5.53 2.01
N VAL A 205 -23.25 5.87 1.14
CA VAL A 205 -23.70 4.96 0.04
C VAL A 205 -22.59 4.64 -0.98
N PHE A 206 -21.52 5.44 -1.01
CA PHE A 206 -20.35 5.23 -1.86
C PHE A 206 -19.18 4.56 -1.16
N ASP A 207 -19.28 4.27 0.15
CA ASP A 207 -18.26 3.52 0.84
C ASP A 207 -18.09 2.17 0.16
N CYS A 208 -16.86 1.87 -0.25
CA CYS A 208 -16.59 0.73 -1.09
C CYS A 208 -15.19 0.17 -0.86
N PHE A 209 -14.97 -1.03 -1.36
CA PHE A 209 -13.66 -1.63 -1.38
C PHE A 209 -13.34 -2.28 -2.73
N PHE A 210 -12.04 -2.36 -3.01
CA PHE A 210 -11.46 -2.99 -4.18
C PHE A 210 -10.51 -4.09 -3.70
N SER A 211 -10.79 -5.34 -4.07
CA SER A 211 -9.97 -6.49 -3.67
C SER A 211 -8.85 -6.71 -4.67
N VAL A 212 -7.64 -7.01 -4.20
CA VAL A 212 -6.56 -7.48 -5.06
C VAL A 212 -7.00 -8.82 -5.68
N SER A 213 -6.89 -8.91 -7.00
CA SER A 213 -7.21 -10.13 -7.75
C SER A 213 -5.95 -10.92 -8.08
N ASP A 214 -6.08 -12.24 -8.19
CA ASP A 214 -5.06 -13.11 -8.77
C ASP A 214 -5.32 -13.39 -10.26
N GLU A 215 -6.42 -12.84 -10.81
CA GLU A 215 -6.67 -12.87 -12.24
C GLU A 215 -5.63 -12.01 -12.96
N CYS A 216 -4.79 -12.71 -13.68
CA CYS A 216 -3.91 -12.11 -14.65
C CYS A 216 -4.82 -11.75 -15.83
N LEU A 217 -4.84 -10.49 -16.26
CA LEU A 217 -5.36 -10.14 -17.57
C LEU A 217 -4.46 -10.82 -18.60
N GLY A 218 -4.69 -12.11 -18.81
CA GLY A 218 -4.10 -12.87 -19.87
C GLY A 218 -4.50 -12.17 -21.15
N VAL A 219 -3.51 -11.91 -21.99
CA VAL A 219 -3.78 -11.63 -23.40
C VAL A 219 -4.49 -12.88 -23.95
N SER A 220 -5.81 -12.89 -23.89
CA SER A 220 -6.65 -13.84 -24.60
C SER A 220 -7.93 -13.14 -25.08
N ALA A 221 -7.88 -12.85 -26.38
CA ALA A 221 -8.99 -12.64 -27.32
C ALA A 221 -9.81 -11.34 -27.24
N SER A 222 -9.77 -10.65 -28.38
CA SER A 222 -10.68 -9.61 -28.92
C SER A 222 -10.72 -8.24 -28.24
N ASP A 223 -10.09 -7.29 -28.95
CA ASP A 223 -10.36 -5.85 -29.03
C ASP A 223 -11.81 -5.50 -29.46
N GLU A 224 -12.85 -6.14 -28.92
CA GLU A 224 -14.23 -5.76 -29.21
C GLU A 224 -15.08 -5.80 -27.93
N GLN A 225 -15.23 -4.62 -27.30
CA GLN A 225 -16.48 -4.13 -26.67
C GLN A 225 -16.16 -3.16 -25.51
N TRP A 226 -15.85 -1.90 -25.86
CA TRP A 226 -16.09 -0.75 -24.98
C TRP A 226 -16.79 0.40 -25.71
N GLN A 227 -17.65 0.08 -26.67
CA GLN A 227 -18.65 1.02 -27.21
C GLN A 227 -20.06 0.59 -26.83
N SER A 228 -20.46 0.90 -25.60
CA SER A 228 -21.83 1.30 -25.25
C SER A 228 -21.93 1.42 -23.73
N TYR A 229 -21.86 2.64 -23.21
CA TYR A 229 -22.74 3.22 -22.17
C TYR A 229 -22.32 4.67 -21.92
#